data_AF-A0A1S9I0W3-F1
#
_entry.id   AF-A0A1S9I0W3-F1
#
_cell.length_a   1.000
_cell.length_b   1.000
_cell.length_c   1.000
_cell.angle_alpha   90.00
_cell.angle_beta   90.00
_cell.angle_gamma   90.00
#
_symmetry.space_group_name_H-M   'P 1'
#
loop_
_entity.id
_entity.type
_entity.pdbx_description
1 polymer ?
#
loop_
_entity_poly.entity_id
_entity_poly.type
_entity_poly.pdbx_seq_one_letter_code
_entity_poly.pdbx_strand_id
1 'polypeptide(L)'
;MGYNIIDIIDNLIYIEEKGYNMFKEISENCKDSKVSIVAKTIANQENKHIQYYENLKENIKTLEKEDIDFFIYDKISARIQQFKFNMNITKMDNVKELINFSIDFEKENLALLIDIQGQLVRKETDTNMLSYNVMGKIINEEKKHIELLNPYYK
;
A
#
# COMPACT_ATOMS: atom_id res chain seq x y z
N MET A 1 -16.40 11.76 17.44
CA MET A 1 -15.59 10.57 17.14
C MET A 1 -14.36 11.06 16.41
N GLY A 2 -13.17 10.76 16.93
CA GLY A 2 -11.92 11.10 16.27
C GLY A 2 -11.62 10.14 15.11
N TYR A 3 -10.57 10.46 14.35
CA TYR A 3 -10.00 9.54 13.38
C TYR A 3 -9.27 8.42 14.11
N ASN A 4 -9.24 7.23 13.54
CA ASN A 4 -8.56 6.07 14.11
C ASN A 4 -7.87 5.26 13.01
N ILE A 5 -7.27 4.13 13.40
CA ILE A 5 -6.53 3.26 12.49
C ILE A 5 -7.37 2.73 11.32
N ILE A 6 -8.69 2.55 11.48
CA ILE A 6 -9.57 2.12 10.37
C ILE A 6 -9.56 3.16 9.25
N ASP A 7 -9.61 4.45 9.58
CA ASP A 7 -9.61 5.52 8.57
C ASP A 7 -8.30 5.51 7.76
N ILE A 8 -7.18 5.15 8.38
CA ILE A 8 -5.90 4.95 7.69
C ILE A 8 -5.97 3.71 6.80
N ILE A 9 -6.45 2.57 7.31
CA ILE A 9 -6.56 1.32 6.52
C ILE A 9 -7.44 1.52 5.28
N ASP A 10 -8.59 2.18 5.41
CA ASP A 10 -9.47 2.46 4.27
C ASP A 10 -8.74 3.29 3.19
N ASN A 11 -7.90 4.23 3.62
CA ASN A 11 -7.08 5.01 2.71
C ASN A 11 -5.98 4.19 2.02
N LEU A 12 -5.39 3.22 2.72
CA LEU A 12 -4.40 2.30 2.16
C LEU A 12 -5.06 1.30 1.19
N ILE A 13 -6.24 0.77 1.52
CA ILE A 13 -7.03 -0.06 0.60
C ILE A 13 -7.26 0.66 -0.72
N TYR A 14 -7.58 1.95 -0.68
CA TYR A 14 -7.75 2.75 -1.90
C TYR A 14 -6.45 2.89 -2.72
N ILE A 15 -5.27 2.90 -2.07
CA ILE A 15 -3.98 2.86 -2.79
C ILE A 15 -3.86 1.54 -3.55
N GLU A 16 -4.08 0.40 -2.88
CA GLU A 16 -4.01 -0.92 -3.51
C GLU A 16 -5.05 -1.08 -4.64
N GLU A 17 -6.26 -0.54 -4.47
CA GLU A 17 -7.29 -0.50 -5.53
C GLU A 17 -6.82 0.29 -6.75
N LYS A 18 -6.15 1.43 -6.53
CA LYS A 18 -5.53 2.18 -7.63
C LYS A 18 -4.39 1.42 -8.29
N GLY A 19 -3.54 0.74 -7.51
CA GLY A 19 -2.46 -0.12 -8.00
C GLY A 19 -3.00 -1.25 -8.88
N TYR A 20 -3.99 -1.98 -8.37
CA TYR A 20 -4.75 -3.00 -9.11
C TYR A 20 -5.25 -2.48 -10.46
N ASN A 21 -5.97 -1.35 -10.44
CA ASN A 21 -6.56 -0.78 -11.65
C ASN A 21 -5.47 -0.35 -12.66
N MET A 22 -4.38 0.25 -12.18
CA MET A 22 -3.23 0.65 -13.00
C MET A 22 -2.62 -0.56 -13.73
N PHE A 23 -2.27 -1.62 -13.00
CA PHE A 23 -1.66 -2.80 -13.61
C PHE A 23 -2.64 -3.60 -14.47
N LYS A 24 -3.93 -3.61 -14.11
CA LYS A 24 -4.98 -4.20 -14.94
C LYS A 24 -5.12 -3.47 -16.26
N GLU A 25 -5.13 -2.13 -16.25
CA GLU A 25 -5.19 -1.33 -17.46
C GLU A 25 -3.98 -1.57 -18.37
N ILE A 26 -2.77 -1.68 -17.81
CA ILE A 26 -1.58 -2.08 -18.58
C ILE A 26 -1.78 -3.47 -19.20
N SER A 27 -2.34 -4.41 -18.44
CA SER A 27 -2.56 -5.78 -18.93
C SER A 27 -3.54 -5.87 -20.09
N GLU A 28 -4.57 -5.02 -20.10
CA GLU A 28 -5.65 -5.03 -21.10
C GLU A 28 -5.28 -4.25 -22.37
N ASN A 29 -4.42 -3.24 -22.25
CA ASN A 29 -4.06 -2.35 -23.37
C ASN A 29 -2.72 -2.67 -24.03
N CYS A 30 -1.87 -3.51 -23.42
CA CYS A 30 -0.59 -3.88 -24.01
C CYS A 30 -0.74 -4.89 -25.16
N LYS A 31 0.00 -4.69 -26.26
CA LYS A 31 0.01 -5.62 -27.40
C LYS A 31 0.91 -6.84 -27.17
N ASP A 32 1.94 -6.71 -26.34
CA ASP A 32 2.84 -7.82 -26.02
C ASP A 32 2.18 -8.73 -24.97
N SER A 33 1.93 -9.99 -25.35
CA SER A 33 1.28 -10.97 -24.48
C SER A 33 2.09 -11.28 -23.21
N LYS A 34 3.43 -11.17 -23.24
CA LYS A 34 4.27 -11.36 -22.05
C LYS A 34 4.08 -10.22 -21.06
N VAL A 35 4.06 -8.99 -21.55
CA VAL A 35 3.80 -7.81 -20.72
C VAL A 35 2.40 -7.89 -20.13
N SER A 36 1.40 -8.25 -20.94
CA SER A 36 0.03 -8.45 -20.47
C SER A 36 -0.08 -9.49 -19.33
N ILE A 37 0.56 -10.65 -19.49
CA ILE A 37 0.57 -11.71 -18.46
C ILE A 37 1.24 -11.22 -17.17
N VAL A 38 2.38 -10.53 -17.27
CA VAL A 38 3.10 -10.02 -16.10
C VAL A 38 2.29 -8.94 -15.39
N ALA A 39 1.73 -7.98 -16.13
CA ALA A 39 0.90 -6.91 -15.57
C ALA A 39 -0.33 -7.46 -14.85
N LYS A 40 -1.01 -8.46 -15.44
CA LYS A 40 -2.13 -9.15 -14.80
C LYS A 40 -1.70 -9.89 -13.53
N THR A 41 -0.50 -10.47 -13.54
CA THR A 41 0.05 -11.13 -12.35
C THR A 41 0.28 -10.13 -11.22
N ILE A 42 0.86 -8.96 -11.51
CA ILE A 42 1.09 -7.89 -10.54
C ILE A 42 -0.26 -7.36 -10.02
N ALA A 43 -1.21 -7.06 -10.90
CA ALA A 43 -2.56 -6.66 -10.48
C ALA A 43 -3.20 -7.67 -9.51
N ASN A 44 -3.04 -8.97 -9.76
CA ASN A 44 -3.55 -9.98 -8.84
C ASN A 44 -2.86 -9.98 -7.47
N GLN A 45 -1.62 -9.49 -7.34
CA GLN A 45 -0.97 -9.33 -6.04
C GLN A 45 -1.53 -8.13 -5.29
N GLU A 46 -1.71 -6.97 -5.94
CA GLU A 46 -2.41 -5.80 -5.38
C GLU A 46 -3.79 -6.20 -4.83
N ASN A 47 -4.54 -7.02 -5.59
CA ASN A 47 -5.83 -7.52 -5.13
C ASN A 47 -5.74 -8.41 -3.89
N LYS A 48 -4.63 -9.13 -3.67
CA LYS A 48 -4.41 -9.87 -2.42
C LYS A 48 -4.10 -8.92 -1.26
N HIS A 49 -3.39 -7.81 -1.49
CA HIS A 49 -3.17 -6.79 -0.47
C HIS A 49 -4.49 -6.13 -0.05
N ILE A 50 -5.37 -5.79 -0.99
CA ILE A 50 -6.74 -5.33 -0.70
C ILE A 50 -7.45 -6.31 0.25
N GLN A 51 -7.45 -7.60 -0.10
CA GLN A 51 -8.08 -8.63 0.72
C GLN A 51 -7.44 -8.77 2.10
N TYR A 52 -6.11 -8.67 2.17
CA TYR A 52 -5.37 -8.72 3.43
C TYR A 52 -5.72 -7.54 4.34
N TYR A 53 -5.79 -6.31 3.80
CA TYR A 53 -6.15 -5.12 4.55
C TYR A 53 -7.62 -5.12 4.99
N GLU A 54 -8.55 -5.57 4.14
CA GLU A 54 -9.95 -5.74 4.51
C GLU A 54 -10.12 -6.76 5.65
N ASN A 55 -9.43 -7.89 5.59
CA ASN A 55 -9.44 -8.88 6.67
C ASN A 55 -8.83 -8.29 7.96
N LEU A 56 -7.74 -7.53 7.86
CA LEU A 56 -7.13 -6.86 9.00
C LEU A 56 -8.09 -5.84 9.63
N LYS A 57 -8.79 -5.06 8.81
CA LYS A 57 -9.82 -4.10 9.23
C LYS A 57 -10.96 -4.77 10.01
N GLU A 58 -11.50 -5.87 9.48
CA GLU A 58 -12.56 -6.62 10.17
C GLU A 58 -12.07 -7.24 11.49
N ASN A 59 -10.83 -7.75 11.53
CA ASN A 59 -10.24 -8.31 12.75
C ASN A 59 -10.08 -7.30 13.89
N ILE A 60 -9.93 -6.00 13.58
CA ILE A 60 -9.77 -4.94 14.59
C ILE A 60 -11.05 -4.15 14.85
N LYS A 61 -12.13 -4.44 14.12
CA LYS A 61 -13.39 -3.68 14.15
C LYS A 61 -14.05 -3.67 15.53
N THR A 62 -13.95 -4.77 16.27
CA THR A 62 -14.52 -4.92 17.62
C THR A 62 -13.58 -4.48 18.74
N LEU A 63 -12.30 -4.22 18.43
CA LEU A 63 -11.33 -3.76 19.42
C LEU A 63 -11.58 -2.29 19.78
N GLU A 64 -11.25 -1.92 21.02
CA GLU A 64 -11.16 -0.51 21.38
C GLU A 64 -10.02 0.15 20.58
N LYS A 65 -10.29 1.32 20.02
CA LYS A 65 -9.37 2.04 19.14
C LYS A 65 -9.05 3.38 19.76
N GLU A 66 -7.77 3.71 19.76
CA GLU A 66 -7.31 5.02 20.16
C GLU A 66 -7.69 6.05 19.08
N ASP A 67 -8.13 7.22 19.52
CA ASP A 67 -8.24 8.37 18.63
C ASP A 67 -6.83 8.85 18.24
N ILE A 68 -6.63 9.07 16.95
CA ILE A 68 -5.43 9.68 16.38
C ILE A 68 -5.60 11.19 16.47
N ASP A 69 -4.54 11.87 16.95
CA ASP A 69 -4.48 13.33 16.99
C ASP A 69 -4.76 13.93 15.61
N PHE A 70 -5.65 14.93 15.56
CA PHE A 70 -6.10 15.53 14.31
C PHE A 70 -4.94 16.04 13.43
N PHE A 71 -3.92 16.68 14.01
CA PHE A 71 -2.79 17.20 13.24
C PHE A 71 -1.93 16.09 12.65
N ILE A 72 -1.81 14.96 13.36
CA ILE A 72 -1.12 13.77 12.85
C ILE A 72 -1.91 13.15 11.72
N TYR A 73 -3.22 12.96 11.92
CA TYR A 73 -4.08 12.40 10.89
C TYR A 73 -4.09 13.25 9.62
N ASP A 74 -4.20 14.58 9.74
CA ASP A 74 -4.18 15.51 8.60
C ASP A 74 -2.86 15.38 7.80
N LYS A 75 -1.72 15.30 8.50
CA LYS A 75 -0.41 15.10 7.84
C LYS A 75 -0.30 13.75 7.15
N ILE A 76 -0.75 12.67 7.80
CA ILE A 76 -0.81 11.32 7.22
C ILE A 76 -1.70 11.34 5.96
N SER A 77 -2.89 11.92 6.07
CA SER A 77 -3.84 12.03 4.97
C SER A 77 -3.25 12.81 3.80
N ALA A 78 -2.61 13.96 4.06
CA ALA A 78 -1.95 14.74 3.02
C ALA A 78 -0.86 13.94 2.26
N ARG A 79 -0.05 13.14 2.97
CA ARG A 79 0.97 12.27 2.37
C ARG A 79 0.35 11.17 1.52
N ILE A 80 -0.68 10.51 2.03
CA ILE A 80 -1.44 9.50 1.30
C ILE A 80 -2.04 10.09 0.03
N GLN A 81 -2.64 11.29 0.10
CA GLN A 81 -3.22 11.95 -1.06
C GLN A 81 -2.17 12.35 -2.10
N GLN A 82 -1.00 12.83 -1.65
CA GLN A 82 0.13 13.10 -2.54
C GLN A 82 0.59 11.84 -3.27
N PHE A 83 0.73 10.72 -2.55
CA PHE A 83 1.10 9.43 -3.14
C PHE A 83 0.08 9.01 -4.20
N LYS A 84 -1.22 9.00 -3.87
CA LYS A 84 -2.31 8.66 -4.79
C LYS A 84 -2.37 9.56 -6.03
N PHE A 85 -1.94 10.82 -5.94
CA PHE A 85 -1.87 11.74 -7.08
C PHE A 85 -0.70 11.42 -8.01
N ASN A 86 0.39 10.90 -7.47
CA ASN A 86 1.58 10.54 -8.22
C ASN A 86 1.47 9.18 -8.91
N MET A 87 0.50 8.33 -8.51
CA MET A 87 0.15 7.08 -9.18
C MET A 87 -0.42 7.34 -10.58
N ASN A 88 0.47 7.53 -11.56
CA ASN A 88 0.12 7.78 -12.95
C ASN A 88 0.46 6.56 -13.80
N ILE A 89 -0.45 6.20 -14.71
CA ILE A 89 -0.24 5.13 -15.67
C ILE A 89 0.77 5.60 -16.71
N THR A 90 1.94 4.96 -16.72
CA THR A 90 2.89 5.03 -17.82
C THR A 90 2.70 3.84 -18.75
N LYS A 91 2.68 4.11 -20.07
CA LYS A 91 2.71 3.02 -21.06
C LYS A 91 4.03 2.29 -20.95
N MET A 92 3.96 0.96 -20.87
CA MET A 92 5.13 0.09 -20.81
C MET A 92 4.99 -0.99 -21.88
N ASP A 93 5.98 -1.04 -22.76
CA ASP A 93 5.99 -1.95 -23.91
C ASP A 93 6.97 -3.11 -23.70
N ASN A 94 7.66 -3.17 -22.55
CA ASN A 94 8.52 -4.29 -22.24
C ASN A 94 8.42 -4.76 -20.77
N VAL A 95 8.67 -6.05 -20.59
CA VAL A 95 8.53 -6.74 -19.30
C VAL A 95 9.53 -6.22 -18.27
N LYS A 96 10.74 -5.81 -18.69
CA LYS A 96 11.77 -5.35 -17.76
C LYS A 96 11.37 -4.02 -17.12
N GLU A 97 10.92 -3.06 -17.92
CA GLU A 97 10.40 -1.77 -17.46
C GLU A 97 9.21 -1.97 -16.53
N LEU A 98 8.29 -2.86 -16.88
CA LEU A 98 7.13 -3.17 -16.03
C LEU A 98 7.55 -3.73 -14.66
N ILE A 99 8.48 -4.68 -14.64
CA ILE A 99 8.96 -5.25 -13.37
C ILE A 99 9.68 -4.19 -12.55
N ASN A 100 10.60 -3.42 -13.15
CA ASN A 100 11.34 -2.38 -12.43
C ASN A 100 10.39 -1.31 -11.88
N PHE A 101 9.43 -0.85 -12.68
CA PHE A 101 8.40 0.08 -12.24
C PHE A 101 7.56 -0.49 -11.09
N SER A 102 7.11 -1.74 -11.17
CA SER A 102 6.35 -2.36 -10.07
C SER A 102 7.15 -2.42 -8.78
N ILE A 103 8.43 -2.77 -8.85
CA ILE A 103 9.29 -2.86 -7.66
C ILE A 103 9.57 -1.48 -7.09
N ASP A 104 9.78 -0.46 -7.92
CA ASP A 104 9.97 0.90 -7.46
C ASP A 104 8.68 1.46 -6.83
N PHE A 105 7.51 1.18 -7.42
CA PHE A 105 6.20 1.49 -6.85
C PHE A 105 6.03 0.87 -5.45
N GLU A 106 6.33 -0.43 -5.29
CA GLU A 106 6.19 -1.11 -3.99
C GLU A 106 7.17 -0.57 -2.94
N LYS A 107 8.40 -0.23 -3.34
CA LYS A 107 9.36 0.43 -2.45
C LYS A 107 8.87 1.81 -1.98
N GLU A 108 8.27 2.58 -2.87
CA GLU A 108 7.66 3.87 -2.51
C GLU A 108 6.44 3.69 -1.60
N ASN A 109 5.60 2.66 -1.85
CA ASN A 109 4.48 2.29 -0.98
C ASN A 109 5.00 1.92 0.43
N LEU A 110 6.00 1.04 0.52
CA LEU A 110 6.64 0.67 1.78
C LEU A 110 7.22 1.89 2.53
N ALA A 111 7.85 2.82 1.81
CA ALA A 111 8.38 4.04 2.41
C ALA A 111 7.26 4.92 3.01
N LEU A 112 6.12 5.05 2.30
CA LEU A 112 4.93 5.72 2.82
C LEU A 112 4.41 5.03 4.10
N LEU A 113 4.29 3.70 4.09
CA LEU A 113 3.81 2.94 5.26
C LEU A 113 4.70 3.14 6.49
N ILE A 114 6.03 3.12 6.30
CA ILE A 114 7.00 3.37 7.37
C ILE A 114 6.88 4.81 7.89
N ASP A 115 6.73 5.81 7.00
CA ASP A 115 6.52 7.20 7.40
C ASP A 115 5.24 7.35 8.23
N ILE A 116 4.12 6.75 7.79
CA ILE A 116 2.85 6.75 8.53
C ILE A 116 3.05 6.16 9.92
N GLN A 117 3.66 4.98 10.04
CA GLN A 117 3.90 4.35 11.34
C GLN A 117 4.78 5.22 12.23
N GLY A 118 5.82 5.85 11.68
CA GLY A 118 6.70 6.76 12.41
C GLY A 118 5.96 8.00 12.94
N GLN A 119 5.01 8.54 12.16
CA GLN A 119 4.19 9.68 12.58
C GLN A 119 3.22 9.36 13.72
N LEU A 120 2.86 8.08 13.92
CA LEU A 120 2.01 7.65 15.04
C LEU A 120 2.75 7.64 16.39
N VAL A 121 4.08 7.73 16.41
CA VAL A 121 4.90 7.66 17.64
C VAL A 121 5.26 9.08 18.11
N ARG A 122 4.70 9.51 19.25
CA ARG A 122 5.06 10.79 19.91
C ARG A 122 5.85 10.57 21.20
N LYS A 123 5.65 9.44 21.84
CA LYS A 123 6.36 8.96 23.04
C LYS A 123 6.59 7.46 22.91
N GLU A 124 7.56 6.95 23.67
CA GLU A 124 7.95 5.53 23.63
C GLU A 124 6.77 4.57 23.84
N THR A 125 5.81 4.92 24.70
CA THR A 125 4.65 4.06 24.97
C THR A 125 3.69 3.90 23.78
N ASP A 126 3.75 4.79 22.78
CA ASP A 126 2.85 4.74 21.62
C ASP A 126 3.14 3.53 20.72
N THR A 127 4.32 2.91 20.84
CA THR A 127 4.63 1.66 20.14
C THR A 127 3.78 0.48 20.61
N ASN A 128 3.08 0.62 21.73
CA ASN A 128 2.15 -0.39 22.25
C ASN A 128 0.71 -0.17 21.76
N MET A 129 0.42 0.94 21.08
CA MET A 129 -0.93 1.25 20.58
C MET A 129 -1.36 0.28 19.49
N LEU A 130 -2.68 0.08 19.37
CA LEU A 130 -3.24 -0.76 18.31
C LEU A 130 -2.84 -0.23 16.93
N SER A 131 -2.89 1.09 16.72
CA SER A 131 -2.54 1.75 15.46
C SER A 131 -1.10 1.43 15.00
N TYR A 132 -0.13 1.54 15.91
CA TYR A 132 1.27 1.24 15.63
C TYR A 132 1.47 -0.24 15.26
N ASN A 133 0.85 -1.14 16.03
CA ASN A 133 0.96 -2.58 15.83
C ASN A 133 0.30 -3.04 14.51
N VAL A 134 -0.84 -2.47 14.17
CA VAL A 134 -1.54 -2.74 12.90
C VAL A 134 -0.71 -2.26 11.71
N MET A 135 -0.18 -1.03 11.75
CA MET A 135 0.74 -0.55 10.71
C MET A 135 1.97 -1.46 10.57
N GLY A 136 2.50 -1.98 11.68
CA GLY A 136 3.62 -2.93 11.64
C GLY A 136 3.29 -4.24 10.91
N LYS A 137 2.04 -4.73 11.01
CA LYS A 137 1.58 -5.90 10.25
C LYS A 137 1.52 -5.60 8.76
N ILE A 138 0.98 -4.45 8.37
CA ILE A 138 0.90 -3.97 6.99
C ILE A 138 2.30 -3.85 6.38
N ILE A 139 3.22 -3.16 7.07
CA ILE A 139 4.62 -3.01 6.65
C ILE A 139 5.30 -4.36 6.45
N ASN A 140 5.07 -5.32 7.36
CA ASN A 140 5.67 -6.64 7.25
C ASN A 140 5.10 -7.45 6.08
N GLU A 141 3.84 -7.25 5.72
CA GLU A 141 3.27 -7.88 4.53
C GLU A 141 3.90 -7.32 3.25
N GLU A 142 4.01 -6.00 3.14
CA GLU A 142 4.62 -5.33 1.99
C GLU A 142 6.10 -5.71 1.82
N LYS A 143 6.85 -5.80 2.92
CA LYS A 143 8.25 -6.27 2.89
C LYS A 143 8.39 -7.66 2.31
N LYS A 144 7.54 -8.61 2.71
CA LYS A 144 7.56 -9.97 2.15
C LYS A 144 7.25 -9.94 0.66
N HIS A 145 6.31 -9.09 0.23
CA HIS A 145 5.97 -8.95 -1.17
C HIS A 145 7.18 -8.45 -1.99
N ILE A 146 7.85 -7.39 -1.54
CA ILE A 146 9.06 -6.86 -2.18
C ILE A 146 10.19 -7.91 -2.19
N GLU A 147 10.40 -8.66 -1.11
CA GLU A 147 11.40 -9.73 -1.06
C GLU A 147 11.14 -10.83 -2.10
N LEU A 148 9.87 -11.16 -2.38
CA LEU A 148 9.50 -12.10 -3.43
C LEU A 148 9.74 -11.55 -4.84
N LEU A 149 9.63 -10.23 -5.04
CA LEU A 149 9.84 -9.57 -6.33
C LEU A 149 11.31 -9.23 -6.62
N ASN A 150 12.12 -8.99 -5.59
CA ASN A 150 13.52 -8.57 -5.71
C ASN A 150 14.40 -9.43 -6.65
N PRO A 151 14.27 -10.77 -6.71
CA PRO A 151 15.06 -11.59 -7.64
C PRO A 151 14.86 -11.25 -9.12
N TYR A 152 13.77 -10.56 -9.46
CA TYR A 152 13.42 -10.16 -10.82
C TYR A 152 13.90 -8.74 -11.17
N TYR A 153 14.38 -7.96 -10.19
CA TYR A 153 14.92 -6.61 -10.38
C TYR A 153 16.29 -6.66 -11.09
N LYS A 154 16.45 -5.91 -12.19
CA LYS A 154 17.67 -5.88 -13.02
C LYS A 154 17.96 -4.53 -13.66
#